data_AF-A0A7Y6Y790-F1
#
_entry.id   AF-A0A7Y6Y790-F1
#
_cell.length_a   1.000
_cell.length_b   1.000
_cell.length_c   1.000
_cell.angle_alpha   90.00
_cell.angle_beta   90.00
_cell.angle_gamma   90.00
#
_symmetry.space_group_name_H-M   'P 1'
#
loop_
_entity.id
_entity.type
_entity.pdbx_description
1 polymer ?
#
loop_
_entity_poly.entity_id
_entity_poly.type
_entity_poly.pdbx_seq_one_letter_code
_entity_poly.pdbx_strand_id
1 'polypeptide(L)'
;MFNFLIDKKISSYDKYCLVNSMGWEYNSKIQNHTLFLKFIYNKNGFQKNQFDYDYPIPFLLELGETYFLIYEYLKAMDNYTNVIEVKNEILLNISPELNPQTHFIYTLIELQDKLINSDFCSVFETYNSFISNDCIKGKKFKNAVELLRKYIYDYSRSCDTINVYLESLCNVKSFSVGSNQNLSIVNYPVFVYGTMKVFNDKNQLIIEEYCSGEDLFYIPDKTLQLGDYKIVLIDDNQTVYNLFINITDYD
;
A
#
# COMPACT_ATOMS: atom_id res chain seq x y z
N MET A 1 8.27 1.50 -26.16
CA MET A 1 7.64 1.12 -24.88
C MET A 1 7.37 -0.37 -24.77
N PHE A 2 6.44 -0.98 -25.54
CA PHE A 2 6.06 -2.38 -25.31
C PHE A 2 7.20 -3.40 -25.42
N ASN A 3 8.19 -3.19 -26.30
CA ASN A 3 9.41 -4.01 -26.33
C ASN A 3 10.13 -4.08 -24.98
N PHE A 4 10.12 -2.98 -24.20
CA PHE A 4 10.68 -2.93 -22.85
C PHE A 4 9.85 -3.74 -21.86
N LEU A 5 8.51 -3.61 -21.92
CA LEU A 5 7.58 -4.33 -21.03
C LEU A 5 7.68 -5.85 -21.16
N ILE A 6 8.06 -6.36 -22.33
CA ILE A 6 8.16 -7.80 -22.58
C ILE A 6 9.59 -8.34 -22.57
N ASP A 7 10.59 -7.47 -22.41
CA ASP A 7 11.99 -7.92 -22.35
C ASP A 7 12.21 -8.73 -21.07
N LYS A 8 12.70 -9.96 -21.20
CA LYS A 8 12.98 -10.86 -20.07
C LYS A 8 14.18 -10.42 -19.24
N LYS A 9 15.05 -9.54 -19.78
CA LYS A 9 16.21 -8.98 -19.07
C LYS A 9 15.84 -7.82 -18.15
N ILE A 10 14.67 -7.21 -18.36
CA ILE A 10 14.19 -6.09 -17.57
C ILE A 10 13.38 -6.63 -16.39
N SER A 11 13.63 -6.10 -15.19
CA SER A 11 12.94 -6.50 -13.98
C SER A 11 11.46 -6.13 -14.02
N SER A 12 10.59 -6.91 -13.36
CA SER A 12 9.15 -6.57 -13.24
C SER A 12 8.95 -5.20 -12.59
N TYR A 13 9.74 -4.86 -11.57
CA TYR A 13 9.75 -3.53 -10.95
C TYR A 13 9.94 -2.40 -11.97
N ASP A 14 10.98 -2.47 -12.81
CA ASP A 14 11.25 -1.40 -13.79
C ASP A 14 10.13 -1.29 -14.85
N LYS A 15 9.47 -2.41 -15.18
CA LYS A 15 8.30 -2.44 -16.07
C LYS A 15 7.11 -1.73 -15.43
N TYR A 16 6.83 -2.01 -14.17
CA TYR A 16 5.74 -1.35 -13.44
C TYR A 16 6.00 0.14 -13.25
N CYS A 17 7.25 0.55 -13.02
CA CYS A 17 7.62 1.96 -12.97
C CYS A 17 7.33 2.67 -14.30
N LEU A 18 7.61 2.02 -15.45
CA LEU A 18 7.31 2.58 -16.76
C LEU A 18 5.80 2.73 -16.99
N VAL A 19 5.00 1.70 -16.62
CA VAL A 19 3.53 1.79 -16.72
C VAL A 19 3.01 2.93 -15.84
N ASN A 20 3.44 2.99 -14.58
CA ASN A 20 3.05 4.04 -13.65
C ASN A 20 3.45 5.45 -14.16
N SER A 21 4.60 5.59 -14.82
CA SER A 21 5.05 6.89 -15.34
C SER A 21 4.28 7.38 -16.57
N MET A 22 3.44 6.53 -17.18
CA MET A 22 2.53 6.96 -18.24
C MET A 22 1.42 7.87 -17.69
N GLY A 23 1.13 7.79 -16.39
CA GLY A 23 0.08 8.57 -15.74
C GLY A 23 -1.32 8.01 -15.95
N TRP A 24 -2.20 8.29 -15.00
CA TRP A 24 -3.60 7.84 -15.04
C TRP A 24 -4.43 8.81 -15.88
N GLU A 25 -5.29 8.29 -16.75
CA GLU A 25 -6.18 9.12 -17.56
C GLU A 25 -7.65 8.93 -17.15
N TYR A 26 -8.39 10.04 -17.07
CA TYR A 26 -9.84 10.01 -16.89
C TYR A 26 -10.50 9.58 -18.21
N ASN A 27 -10.85 8.29 -18.30
CA ASN A 27 -11.51 7.70 -19.46
C ASN A 27 -10.74 7.94 -20.78
N SER A 28 -9.56 7.32 -20.88
CA SER A 28 -8.67 7.51 -22.02
C SER A 28 -9.34 7.14 -23.34
N LYS A 29 -9.11 7.97 -24.36
CA LYS A 29 -9.43 7.61 -25.76
C LYS A 29 -8.45 6.56 -26.30
N ILE A 30 -7.29 6.41 -25.67
CA ILE A 30 -6.25 5.47 -26.05
C ILE A 30 -6.28 4.32 -25.05
N GLN A 31 -6.71 3.15 -25.51
CA GLN A 31 -6.72 1.95 -24.68
C GLN A 31 -5.35 1.27 -24.76
N ASN A 32 -4.42 1.67 -23.89
CA ASN A 32 -3.07 1.11 -23.82
C ASN A 32 -3.08 -0.40 -23.53
N HIS A 33 -4.02 -0.90 -22.71
CA HIS A 33 -4.15 -2.35 -22.46
C HIS A 33 -4.44 -3.11 -23.77
N THR A 34 -5.33 -2.57 -24.61
CA THR A 34 -5.67 -3.15 -25.92
C THR A 34 -4.49 -3.08 -26.90
N LEU A 35 -3.75 -1.96 -26.91
CA LEU A 35 -2.55 -1.82 -27.74
C LEU A 35 -1.44 -2.78 -27.31
N PHE A 36 -1.27 -2.98 -26.00
CA PHE A 36 -0.31 -3.93 -25.44
C PHE A 36 -0.66 -5.37 -25.82
N LEU A 37 -1.94 -5.75 -25.70
CA LEU A 37 -2.42 -7.06 -26.09
C LEU A 37 -2.16 -7.37 -27.57
N LYS A 38 -2.52 -6.44 -28.47
CA LYS A 38 -2.23 -6.54 -29.91
C LYS A 38 -0.74 -6.68 -30.20
N PHE A 39 0.11 -5.97 -29.45
CA PHE A 39 1.55 -6.05 -29.60
C PHE A 39 2.12 -7.42 -29.20
N ILE A 40 1.73 -7.95 -28.03
CA ILE A 40 2.13 -9.29 -27.57
C ILE A 40 1.71 -10.34 -28.60
N TYR A 41 0.47 -10.25 -29.02
CA TYR A 41 -0.12 -11.16 -29.98
C TYR A 41 0.69 -11.21 -31.29
N ASN A 42 0.97 -10.04 -31.89
CA ASN A 42 1.75 -9.95 -33.13
C ASN A 42 3.16 -10.50 -32.97
N LYS A 43 3.80 -10.28 -31.81
CA LYS A 43 5.18 -10.72 -31.59
C LYS A 43 5.32 -12.23 -31.42
N ASN A 44 4.29 -12.89 -30.91
CA ASN A 44 4.29 -14.34 -30.73
C ASN A 44 3.76 -15.11 -31.95
N GLY A 45 3.41 -14.41 -33.04
CA GLY A 45 3.15 -15.02 -34.35
C GLY A 45 1.82 -15.78 -34.48
N PHE A 46 0.83 -15.48 -33.63
CA PHE A 46 -0.47 -16.14 -33.66
C PHE A 46 -1.32 -15.74 -34.87
N GLN A 47 -2.25 -16.60 -35.29
CA GLN A 47 -3.28 -16.30 -36.31
C GLN A 47 -4.56 -15.77 -35.66
N LYS A 48 -5.27 -14.83 -36.31
CA LYS A 48 -6.31 -13.98 -35.65
C LYS A 48 -7.46 -14.79 -35.04
N ASN A 49 -7.59 -16.03 -35.48
CA ASN A 49 -8.69 -16.94 -35.20
C ASN A 49 -8.38 -17.88 -34.01
N GLN A 50 -7.17 -17.82 -33.45
CA GLN A 50 -6.71 -18.69 -32.35
C GLN A 50 -6.66 -17.99 -31.00
N PHE A 51 -6.91 -16.67 -30.97
CA PHE A 51 -6.78 -15.85 -29.78
C PHE A 51 -8.10 -15.15 -29.46
N ASP A 52 -8.59 -15.39 -28.25
CA ASP A 52 -9.78 -14.72 -27.74
C ASP A 52 -9.37 -13.35 -27.16
N TYR A 53 -9.70 -12.29 -27.89
CA TYR A 53 -9.46 -10.92 -27.43
C TYR A 53 -10.42 -10.51 -26.31
N ASP A 54 -11.58 -11.16 -26.21
CA ASP A 54 -12.57 -10.89 -25.18
C ASP A 54 -12.17 -11.58 -23.85
N TYR A 55 -11.37 -12.65 -23.93
CA TYR A 55 -10.85 -13.37 -22.77
C TYR A 55 -9.33 -13.65 -22.84
N PRO A 56 -8.47 -12.61 -22.75
CA PRO A 56 -7.03 -12.74 -22.94
C PRO A 56 -6.26 -13.31 -21.74
N ILE A 57 -6.91 -13.47 -20.59
CA ILE A 57 -6.26 -13.72 -19.29
C ILE A 57 -5.49 -15.04 -19.24
N PRO A 58 -6.05 -16.20 -19.61
CA PRO A 58 -5.32 -17.48 -19.54
C PRO A 58 -4.01 -17.46 -20.33
N PHE A 59 -4.03 -16.80 -21.48
CA PHE A 59 -2.84 -16.64 -22.32
C PHE A 59 -1.80 -15.72 -21.69
N LEU A 60 -2.21 -14.59 -21.13
CA LEU A 60 -1.29 -13.68 -20.45
C LEU A 60 -0.61 -14.37 -19.25
N LEU A 61 -1.35 -15.21 -18.53
CA LEU A 61 -0.81 -16.03 -17.44
C LEU A 61 0.16 -17.10 -17.94
N GLU A 62 -0.11 -17.74 -19.09
CA GLU A 62 0.83 -18.69 -19.73
C GLU A 62 2.17 -18.02 -20.09
N LEU A 63 2.13 -16.75 -20.53
CA LEU A 63 3.34 -15.96 -20.76
C LEU A 63 4.04 -15.54 -19.44
N GLY A 64 3.29 -15.49 -18.36
CA GLY A 64 3.74 -15.25 -16.99
C GLY A 64 2.98 -14.11 -16.31
N GLU A 65 2.84 -14.21 -14.98
CA GLU A 65 2.06 -13.27 -14.15
C GLU A 65 2.40 -11.79 -14.37
N THR A 66 3.65 -11.46 -14.69
CA THR A 66 4.04 -10.06 -15.00
C THR A 66 3.34 -9.53 -16.25
N TYR A 67 3.07 -10.35 -17.26
CA TYR A 67 2.33 -9.93 -18.46
C TYR A 67 0.87 -9.65 -18.15
N PHE A 68 0.26 -10.57 -17.40
CA PHE A 68 -1.10 -10.41 -16.88
C PHE A 68 -1.22 -9.12 -16.05
N LEU A 69 -0.34 -8.91 -15.07
CA LEU A 69 -0.41 -7.71 -14.22
C LEU A 69 -0.14 -6.41 -14.97
N ILE A 70 0.77 -6.40 -15.96
CA ILE A 70 0.96 -5.22 -16.82
C ILE A 70 -0.32 -4.90 -17.61
N TYR A 71 -0.97 -5.93 -18.16
CA TYR A 71 -2.22 -5.75 -18.90
C TYR A 71 -3.33 -5.18 -18.00
N GLU A 72 -3.56 -5.78 -16.84
CA GLU A 72 -4.55 -5.31 -15.86
C GLU A 72 -4.22 -3.91 -15.34
N TYR A 73 -2.94 -3.63 -15.09
CA TYR A 73 -2.53 -2.31 -14.63
C TYR A 73 -2.76 -1.24 -15.71
N LEU A 74 -2.40 -1.52 -16.97
CA LEU A 74 -2.73 -0.62 -18.09
C LEU A 74 -4.24 -0.41 -18.22
N LYS A 75 -5.04 -1.46 -18.01
CA LYS A 75 -6.51 -1.37 -18.06
C LYS A 75 -7.07 -0.45 -16.98
N ALA A 76 -6.53 -0.52 -15.76
CA ALA A 76 -6.86 0.42 -14.69
C ALA A 76 -6.44 1.86 -15.02
N MET A 77 -5.24 2.05 -15.60
CA MET A 77 -4.71 3.36 -15.99
C MET A 77 -5.52 4.03 -17.10
N ASP A 78 -6.06 3.23 -18.03
CA ASP A 78 -6.89 3.70 -19.15
C ASP A 78 -8.28 4.19 -18.68
N ASN A 79 -8.78 3.68 -17.55
CA ASN A 79 -10.05 4.12 -16.97
C ASN A 79 -9.92 4.39 -15.48
N TYR A 80 -9.46 5.61 -15.16
CA TYR A 80 -9.29 6.00 -13.76
C TYR A 80 -10.57 5.86 -12.92
N THR A 81 -11.77 5.95 -13.50
CA THR A 81 -13.02 6.03 -12.71
C THR A 81 -13.63 4.68 -12.34
N ASN A 82 -13.18 3.58 -12.94
CA ASN A 82 -13.76 2.26 -12.68
C ASN A 82 -12.71 1.17 -12.82
N VAL A 83 -12.28 0.65 -11.67
CA VAL A 83 -11.26 -0.40 -11.57
C VAL A 83 -11.75 -1.66 -10.87
N ILE A 84 -13.06 -1.77 -10.62
CA ILE A 84 -13.66 -2.92 -9.91
C ILE A 84 -13.39 -4.21 -10.67
N GLU A 85 -13.59 -4.19 -11.99
CA GLU A 85 -13.31 -5.34 -12.86
C GLU A 85 -11.84 -5.76 -12.76
N VAL A 86 -10.91 -4.81 -12.84
CA VAL A 86 -9.47 -5.07 -12.75
C VAL A 86 -9.10 -5.71 -11.41
N LYS A 87 -9.62 -5.18 -10.29
CA LYS A 87 -9.37 -5.74 -8.96
C LYS A 87 -9.83 -7.19 -8.87
N ASN A 88 -11.05 -7.47 -9.34
CA ASN A 88 -11.63 -8.80 -9.31
C ASN A 88 -10.81 -9.77 -10.17
N GLU A 89 -10.42 -9.36 -11.37
CA GLU A 89 -9.59 -10.22 -12.23
C GLU A 89 -8.24 -10.54 -11.61
N ILE A 90 -7.59 -9.56 -10.97
CA ILE A 90 -6.33 -9.82 -10.24
C ILE A 90 -6.54 -10.85 -9.13
N LEU A 91 -7.54 -10.66 -8.27
CA LEU A 91 -7.80 -11.57 -7.13
C LEU A 91 -8.26 -12.97 -7.54
N LEU A 92 -8.92 -13.10 -8.69
CA LEU A 92 -9.38 -14.40 -9.21
C LEU A 92 -8.24 -15.25 -9.78
N ASN A 93 -7.19 -14.60 -10.28
CA ASN A 93 -6.16 -15.27 -11.07
C ASN A 93 -4.80 -15.38 -10.36
N ILE A 94 -4.49 -14.46 -9.43
CA ILE A 94 -3.25 -14.47 -8.66
C ILE A 94 -3.51 -14.08 -7.20
N SER A 95 -2.53 -14.35 -6.33
CA SER A 95 -2.52 -13.92 -4.91
C SER A 95 -1.52 -12.77 -4.74
N PRO A 96 -1.96 -11.49 -4.83
CA PRO A 96 -1.06 -10.34 -4.79
C PRO A 96 -0.15 -10.33 -3.55
N GLU A 97 -0.69 -10.73 -2.40
CA GLU A 97 -0.02 -10.75 -1.10
C GLU A 97 1.24 -11.62 -1.07
N LEU A 98 1.35 -12.64 -1.93
CA LEU A 98 2.52 -13.52 -1.98
C LEU A 98 3.72 -12.89 -2.69
N ASN A 99 3.50 -11.81 -3.45
CA ASN A 99 4.57 -11.10 -4.17
C ASN A 99 4.52 -9.60 -3.84
N PRO A 100 5.53 -9.05 -3.15
CA PRO A 100 5.49 -7.65 -2.70
C PRO A 100 5.31 -6.61 -3.81
N GLN A 101 5.84 -6.87 -5.02
CA GLN A 101 5.69 -5.95 -6.15
C GLN A 101 4.26 -6.02 -6.71
N THR A 102 3.72 -7.22 -6.84
CA THR A 102 2.33 -7.43 -7.26
C THR A 102 1.36 -6.82 -6.25
N HIS A 103 1.57 -7.08 -4.95
CA HIS A 103 0.78 -6.50 -3.86
C HIS A 103 0.76 -4.98 -3.96
N PHE A 104 1.92 -4.33 -4.17
CA PHE A 104 1.98 -2.89 -4.32
C PHE A 104 1.16 -2.34 -5.49
N ILE A 105 1.24 -2.97 -6.67
CA ILE A 105 0.43 -2.55 -7.82
C ILE A 105 -1.06 -2.76 -7.56
N TYR A 106 -1.43 -3.89 -6.97
CA TYR A 106 -2.80 -4.12 -6.54
C TYR A 106 -3.26 -3.06 -5.53
N THR A 107 -2.43 -2.71 -4.54
CA THR A 107 -2.72 -1.64 -3.57
C THR A 107 -2.90 -0.29 -4.26
N LEU A 108 -2.11 0.07 -5.28
CA LEU A 108 -2.34 1.32 -6.02
C LEU A 108 -3.73 1.37 -6.67
N ILE A 109 -4.16 0.26 -7.26
CA ILE A 109 -5.49 0.12 -7.88
C ILE A 109 -6.58 0.14 -6.80
N GLU A 110 -6.34 -0.49 -5.66
CA GLU A 110 -7.29 -0.50 -4.54
C GLU A 110 -7.46 0.89 -3.93
N LEU A 111 -6.37 1.63 -3.70
CA LEU A 111 -6.40 2.99 -3.17
C LEU A 111 -7.19 3.94 -4.06
N GLN A 112 -7.06 3.78 -5.38
CA GLN A 112 -7.85 4.51 -6.35
C GLN A 112 -9.34 4.18 -6.25
N ASP A 113 -9.71 2.90 -6.16
CA ASP A 113 -11.09 2.48 -5.95
C ASP A 113 -11.68 3.12 -4.68
N LYS A 114 -10.94 3.08 -3.57
CA LYS A 114 -11.33 3.72 -2.31
C LYS A 114 -11.52 5.24 -2.46
N LEU A 115 -10.62 5.89 -3.18
CA LEU A 115 -10.68 7.34 -3.40
C LEU A 115 -11.94 7.76 -4.16
N ILE A 116 -12.45 6.91 -5.07
CA ILE A 116 -13.61 7.20 -5.91
C ILE A 116 -14.92 6.74 -5.28
N ASN A 117 -14.91 5.56 -4.67
CA ASN A 117 -16.12 4.83 -4.26
C ASN A 117 -16.29 4.72 -2.74
N SER A 118 -15.40 5.29 -1.93
CA SER A 118 -15.45 5.24 -0.46
C SER A 118 -15.15 6.62 0.13
N ASP A 119 -14.35 6.69 1.19
CA ASP A 119 -13.94 7.93 1.85
C ASP A 119 -12.42 8.03 1.97
N PHE A 120 -11.92 9.22 2.28
CA PHE A 120 -10.48 9.47 2.42
C PHE A 120 -9.84 8.66 3.56
N CYS A 121 -10.54 8.41 4.67
CA CYS A 121 -9.97 7.59 5.73
C CYS A 121 -9.72 6.15 5.24
N SER A 122 -10.65 5.58 4.47
CA SER A 122 -10.49 4.25 3.89
C SER A 122 -9.29 4.13 2.94
N VAL A 123 -8.92 5.22 2.25
CA VAL A 123 -7.68 5.28 1.45
C VAL A 123 -6.46 5.15 2.36
N PHE A 124 -6.42 5.91 3.45
CA PHE A 124 -5.33 5.82 4.43
C PHE A 124 -5.25 4.44 5.08
N GLU A 125 -6.38 3.87 5.51
CA GLU A 125 -6.45 2.56 6.15
C GLU A 125 -6.00 1.42 5.23
N THR A 126 -6.41 1.43 3.95
CA THR A 126 -5.94 0.45 2.95
C THR A 126 -4.42 0.50 2.80
N TYR A 127 -3.83 1.70 2.71
CA TYR A 127 -2.37 1.83 2.65
C TYR A 127 -1.69 1.34 3.93
N ASN A 128 -2.28 1.65 5.09
CA ASN A 128 -1.75 1.26 6.37
C ASN A 128 -1.75 -0.27 6.56
N SER A 129 -2.81 -0.94 6.11
CA SER A 129 -2.91 -2.40 6.06
C SER A 129 -1.88 -3.02 5.11
N PHE A 130 -1.64 -2.40 3.94
CA PHE A 130 -0.60 -2.85 3.02
C PHE A 130 0.79 -2.82 3.66
N ILE A 131 1.16 -1.71 4.33
CA ILE A 131 2.49 -1.61 4.97
C ILE A 131 2.62 -2.44 6.24
N SER A 132 1.54 -2.97 6.80
CA SER A 132 1.56 -3.88 7.95
C SER A 132 1.59 -5.35 7.56
N ASN A 133 1.34 -5.70 6.30
CA ASN A 133 1.25 -7.10 5.87
C ASN A 133 2.60 -7.83 5.97
N ASP A 134 3.68 -7.22 5.46
CA ASP A 134 4.98 -7.88 5.43
C ASP A 134 6.15 -6.89 5.29
N CYS A 135 7.35 -7.31 5.68
CA CYS A 135 8.53 -6.43 5.63
C CYS A 135 9.08 -6.28 4.20
N ILE A 136 8.98 -5.06 3.67
CA ILE A 136 9.40 -4.70 2.32
C ILE A 136 10.93 -4.79 2.20
N LYS A 137 11.38 -5.65 1.30
CA LYS A 137 12.79 -5.84 0.96
C LYS A 137 13.18 -5.00 -0.27
N GLY A 138 14.40 -4.48 -0.26
CA GLY A 138 14.98 -3.76 -1.40
C GLY A 138 14.78 -2.24 -1.33
N LYS A 139 15.89 -1.49 -1.42
CA LYS A 139 15.92 -0.04 -1.23
C LYS A 139 15.04 0.73 -2.23
N LYS A 140 15.05 0.33 -3.51
CA LYS A 140 14.24 0.98 -4.55
C LYS A 140 12.74 0.88 -4.25
N PHE A 141 12.29 -0.32 -3.86
CA PHE A 141 10.89 -0.56 -3.59
C PHE A 141 10.43 0.13 -2.29
N LYS A 142 11.26 0.08 -1.23
CA LYS A 142 11.01 0.84 0.00
C LYS A 142 10.88 2.35 -0.26
N ASN A 143 11.71 2.91 -1.14
CA ASN A 143 11.59 4.32 -1.53
C ASN A 143 10.27 4.63 -2.25
N ALA A 144 9.77 3.72 -3.08
CA ALA A 144 8.48 3.91 -3.76
C ALA A 144 7.31 3.93 -2.78
N VAL A 145 7.33 3.05 -1.77
CA VAL A 145 6.34 3.02 -0.70
C VAL A 145 6.40 4.29 0.15
N GLU A 146 7.60 4.77 0.50
CA GLU A 146 7.76 6.05 1.21
C GLU A 146 7.28 7.26 0.38
N LEU A 147 7.43 7.23 -0.94
CA LEU A 147 6.88 8.27 -1.81
C LEU A 147 5.36 8.24 -1.80
N LEU A 148 4.75 7.06 -1.97
CA LEU A 148 3.30 6.89 -1.89
C LEU A 148 2.76 7.39 -0.55
N ARG A 149 3.43 7.03 0.56
CA ARG A 149 3.08 7.43 1.92
C ARG A 149 2.82 8.93 2.05
N LYS A 150 3.69 9.76 1.45
CA LYS A 150 3.59 11.22 1.55
C LYS A 150 2.28 11.75 0.98
N TYR A 151 1.78 11.15 -0.10
CA TYR A 151 0.51 11.53 -0.70
C TYR A 151 -0.67 10.97 0.09
N ILE A 152 -0.56 9.71 0.55
CA ILE A 152 -1.66 9.05 1.27
C ILE A 152 -1.89 9.66 2.65
N TYR A 153 -0.85 10.20 3.29
CA TYR A 153 -0.96 10.78 4.62
C TYR A 153 -1.88 11.99 4.70
N ASP A 154 -2.10 12.73 3.62
CA ASP A 154 -3.06 13.84 3.64
C ASP A 154 -4.50 13.33 3.85
N TYR A 155 -4.81 12.11 3.41
CA TYR A 155 -6.12 11.51 3.62
C TYR A 155 -6.36 11.06 5.07
N SER A 156 -5.28 10.87 5.86
CA SER A 156 -5.41 10.46 7.26
C SER A 156 -6.16 11.47 8.11
N ARG A 157 -6.18 12.76 7.70
CA ARG A 157 -6.93 13.84 8.36
C ARG A 157 -8.44 13.60 8.43
N SER A 158 -8.96 12.75 7.55
CA SER A 158 -10.39 12.37 7.55
C SER A 158 -10.71 11.22 8.50
N CYS A 159 -9.70 10.66 9.19
CA CYS A 159 -9.89 9.62 10.19
C CYS A 159 -10.10 10.21 11.59
N ASP A 160 -10.98 9.61 12.39
CA ASP A 160 -11.10 9.95 13.82
C ASP A 160 -9.98 9.30 14.64
N THR A 161 -9.45 8.17 14.17
CA THR A 161 -8.43 7.38 14.86
C THR A 161 -7.34 7.00 13.86
N ILE A 162 -6.09 7.23 14.23
CA ILE A 162 -4.93 6.72 13.51
C ILE A 162 -4.54 5.38 14.13
N ASN A 163 -4.74 4.30 13.37
CA ASN A 163 -4.27 2.97 13.73
C ASN A 163 -2.79 2.83 13.32
N VAL A 164 -1.94 2.30 14.20
CA VAL A 164 -0.55 1.98 13.91
C VAL A 164 -0.32 0.52 14.27
N TYR A 165 -0.13 -0.32 13.25
CA TYR A 165 0.16 -1.74 13.41
C TYR A 165 1.65 -1.95 13.68
N LEU A 166 2.02 -2.69 14.73
CA LEU A 166 3.44 -2.91 15.05
C LEU A 166 4.21 -3.64 13.95
N GLU A 167 3.55 -4.50 13.17
CA GLU A 167 4.12 -5.16 12.00
C GLU A 167 4.64 -4.16 10.96
N SER A 168 4.01 -2.98 10.88
CA SER A 168 4.42 -1.94 9.93
C SER A 168 5.78 -1.31 10.27
N LEU A 169 6.31 -1.48 11.49
CA LEU A 169 7.52 -0.79 11.95
C LEU A 169 8.80 -1.16 11.20
N CYS A 170 8.84 -2.31 10.52
CA CYS A 170 9.96 -2.62 9.62
C CYS A 170 9.93 -1.79 8.32
N ASN A 171 8.74 -1.31 7.94
CA ASN A 171 8.51 -0.50 6.76
C ASN A 171 8.55 0.99 7.11
N VAL A 172 7.72 1.44 8.04
CA VAL A 172 7.52 2.83 8.45
C VAL A 172 7.57 2.93 9.97
N LYS A 173 8.39 3.84 10.50
CA LYS A 173 8.52 4.04 11.97
C LYS A 173 7.97 5.36 12.48
N SER A 174 7.55 6.25 11.59
CA SER A 174 7.19 7.62 11.93
C SER A 174 5.80 7.92 11.40
N PHE A 175 4.91 8.41 12.27
CA PHE A 175 3.51 8.66 11.94
C PHE A 175 3.13 10.08 12.34
N SER A 176 2.25 10.71 11.56
CA SER A 176 1.65 12.02 11.91
C SER A 176 0.23 11.79 12.41
N VAL A 177 -0.10 12.40 13.55
CA VAL A 177 -1.42 12.24 14.19
C VAL A 177 -1.95 13.63 14.50
N GLY A 178 -3.20 13.89 14.14
CA GLY A 178 -3.87 15.14 14.43
C GLY A 178 -4.08 15.32 15.93
N SER A 179 -4.00 16.56 16.40
CA SER A 179 -4.32 16.94 17.79
C SER A 179 -5.73 16.52 18.22
N ASN A 180 -6.65 16.42 17.26
CA ASN A 180 -8.05 16.00 17.37
C ASN A 180 -8.29 14.52 17.01
N GLN A 181 -7.25 13.74 16.73
CA GLN A 181 -7.35 12.32 16.39
C GLN A 181 -6.91 11.45 17.56
N ASN A 182 -7.56 10.30 17.72
CA ASN A 182 -7.07 9.27 18.62
C ASN A 182 -5.91 8.50 17.99
N LEU A 183 -5.08 7.87 18.81
CA LEU A 183 -4.02 6.98 18.37
C LEU A 183 -4.22 5.59 18.96
N SER A 184 -4.39 4.60 18.10
CA SER A 184 -4.42 3.19 18.46
C SER A 184 -3.14 2.52 17.99
N ILE A 185 -2.42 1.86 18.88
CA ILE A 185 -1.21 1.11 18.55
C ILE A 185 -1.54 -0.36 18.69
N VAL A 186 -1.76 -1.04 17.56
CA VAL A 186 -2.17 -2.44 17.50
C VAL A 186 -0.94 -3.32 17.70
N ASN A 187 -0.88 -4.00 18.86
CA ASN A 187 0.24 -4.86 19.24
C ASN A 187 0.03 -6.34 18.94
N TYR A 188 -1.21 -6.80 18.74
CA TYR A 188 -1.47 -8.17 18.33
C TYR A 188 -1.32 -8.36 16.80
N PRO A 189 -0.78 -9.49 16.31
CA PRO A 189 -0.23 -10.64 17.06
C PRO A 189 1.23 -10.51 17.53
N VAL A 190 1.90 -9.37 17.35
CA VAL A 190 3.31 -9.19 17.74
C VAL A 190 3.57 -9.54 19.21
N PHE A 191 2.77 -9.01 20.14
CA PHE A 191 2.76 -9.43 21.55
C PHE A 191 1.40 -9.14 22.20
N VAL A 192 1.16 -9.76 23.36
CA VAL A 192 -0.08 -9.62 24.15
C VAL A 192 0.18 -9.00 25.54
N TYR A 193 1.42 -9.11 26.03
CA TYR A 193 1.85 -8.62 27.34
C TYR A 193 3.08 -7.72 27.17
N GLY A 194 3.03 -6.52 27.76
CA GLY A 194 4.13 -5.57 27.66
C GLY A 194 3.79 -4.17 28.14
N THR A 195 4.78 -3.29 28.13
CA THR A 195 4.65 -1.89 28.57
C THR A 195 4.83 -0.93 27.39
N MET A 196 3.94 0.04 27.27
CA MET A 196 4.12 1.24 26.45
C MET A 196 4.66 2.38 27.30
N LYS A 197 5.68 3.07 26.80
CA LYS A 197 6.19 4.33 27.37
C LYS A 197 6.25 5.41 26.30
N VAL A 198 5.70 6.58 26.59
CA VAL A 198 5.65 7.72 25.66
C VAL A 198 6.56 8.83 26.20
N PHE A 199 7.52 9.25 25.40
CA PHE A 199 8.47 10.32 25.72
C PHE A 199 8.29 11.50 24.78
N ASN A 200 8.35 12.72 25.30
CA ASN A 200 8.43 13.92 24.46
C ASN A 200 9.85 14.16 23.92
N ASP A 201 10.02 15.21 23.11
CA ASP A 201 11.29 15.69 22.56
C ASP A 201 12.41 15.95 23.59
N LYS A 202 12.04 16.27 24.83
CA LYS A 202 12.94 16.47 25.98
C LYS A 202 13.26 15.17 26.73
N ASN A 203 12.89 14.01 26.19
CA ASN A 203 12.99 12.69 26.83
C ASN A 203 12.25 12.60 28.19
N GLN A 204 11.22 13.41 28.40
CA GLN A 204 10.38 13.33 29.59
C GLN A 204 9.30 12.28 29.35
N LEU A 205 9.11 11.38 30.33
CA LEU A 205 8.05 10.38 30.31
C LEU A 205 6.69 11.08 30.52
N ILE A 206 5.76 10.85 29.60
CA ILE A 206 4.41 11.44 29.60
C ILE A 206 3.36 10.40 29.94
N ILE A 207 3.48 9.20 29.36
CA ILE A 207 2.55 8.08 29.56
C ILE A 207 3.37 6.82 29.81
N GLU A 208 2.94 6.01 30.76
CA GLU A 208 3.40 4.63 30.96
C GLU A 208 2.17 3.76 31.23
N GLU A 209 2.00 2.71 30.43
CA GLU A 209 0.85 1.82 30.48
C GLU A 209 1.28 0.38 30.25
N TYR A 210 0.69 -0.56 30.98
CA TYR A 210 0.93 -1.99 30.83
C TYR A 210 -0.29 -2.66 30.21
N CYS A 211 -0.06 -3.42 29.14
CA CYS A 211 -1.03 -4.28 28.49
C CYS A 211 -0.92 -5.70 29.05
N SER A 212 -2.06 -6.27 29.43
CA SER A 212 -2.24 -7.54 30.11
C SER A 212 -3.24 -8.48 29.40
N GLY A 213 -3.24 -8.49 28.07
CA GLY A 213 -4.24 -9.24 27.29
C GLY A 213 -4.95 -8.43 26.23
N GLU A 214 -4.72 -7.12 26.17
CA GLU A 214 -5.30 -6.23 25.18
C GLU A 214 -4.59 -6.32 23.82
N ASP A 215 -5.36 -6.11 22.74
CA ASP A 215 -4.84 -6.18 21.37
C ASP A 215 -4.21 -4.86 20.90
N LEU A 216 -4.42 -3.77 21.65
CA LEU A 216 -3.93 -2.43 21.34
C LEU A 216 -3.70 -1.56 22.59
N PHE A 217 -2.79 -0.60 22.47
CA PHE A 217 -2.74 0.58 23.33
C PHE A 217 -3.55 1.72 22.72
N TYR A 218 -4.22 2.51 23.54
CA TYR A 218 -5.08 3.60 23.09
C TYR A 218 -4.72 4.93 23.76
N ILE A 219 -4.39 5.94 22.96
CA ILE A 219 -4.13 7.30 23.41
C ILE A 219 -5.26 8.19 22.86
N PRO A 220 -6.16 8.70 23.71
CA PRO A 220 -7.24 9.58 23.29
C PRO A 220 -6.72 10.88 22.66
N ASP A 221 -7.53 11.50 21.80
CA ASP A 221 -7.27 12.83 21.26
C ASP A 221 -7.00 13.87 22.38
N LYS A 222 -6.24 14.92 22.06
CA LYS A 222 -5.83 15.98 23.00
C LYS A 222 -5.02 15.53 24.24
N THR A 223 -4.71 14.25 24.40
CA THR A 223 -3.87 13.76 25.50
C THR A 223 -2.43 14.26 25.36
N LEU A 224 -1.92 14.25 24.13
CA LEU A 224 -0.59 14.74 23.79
C LEU A 224 -0.69 16.16 23.23
N GLN A 225 0.27 17.01 23.59
CA GLN A 225 0.41 18.35 23.02
C GLN A 225 1.03 18.27 21.63
N LEU A 226 0.96 19.36 20.86
CA LEU A 226 1.67 19.46 19.58
C LEU A 226 3.17 19.22 19.78
N GLY A 227 3.77 18.40 18.91
CA GLY A 227 5.20 18.11 18.97
C GLY A 227 5.57 16.67 18.63
N ASP A 228 6.86 16.37 18.79
CA ASP A 228 7.43 15.06 18.51
C ASP A 228 7.48 14.17 19.76
N TYR A 229 7.11 12.92 19.59
CA TYR A 229 7.17 11.91 20.64
C TYR A 229 7.81 10.62 20.15
N LYS A 230 8.49 9.97 21.09
CA LYS A 230 8.99 8.61 20.94
C LYS A 230 8.14 7.69 21.80
N ILE A 231 7.52 6.71 21.18
CA ILE A 231 6.84 5.61 21.85
C ILE A 231 7.76 4.40 21.85
N VAL A 232 7.99 3.86 23.04
CA VAL A 232 8.78 2.65 23.29
C VAL A 232 7.84 1.60 23.82
N LEU A 233 7.64 0.53 23.05
CA LEU A 233 6.93 -0.66 23.53
C LEU A 233 7.94 -1.74 23.88
N ILE A 234 7.73 -2.40 25.00
CA ILE A 234 8.61 -3.45 25.53
C ILE A 234 7.72 -4.65 25.86
N ASP A 235 7.92 -5.77 25.15
CA ASP A 235 7.21 -7.00 25.49
C ASP A 235 7.82 -7.70 26.72
N ASP A 236 7.12 -8.69 27.28
CA ASP A 236 7.61 -9.45 28.44
C ASP A 236 8.93 -10.20 28.18
N ASN A 237 9.23 -10.50 26.91
CA ASN A 237 10.51 -11.08 26.48
C ASN A 237 11.64 -10.03 26.35
N GLN A 238 11.37 -8.77 26.74
CA GLN A 238 12.29 -7.63 26.67
C GLN A 238 12.63 -7.20 25.23
N THR A 239 11.82 -7.57 24.24
CA THR A 239 11.94 -7.04 22.87
C THR A 239 11.45 -5.60 22.84
N VAL A 240 12.24 -4.71 22.24
CA VAL A 240 11.94 -3.28 22.20
C VAL A 240 11.52 -2.84 20.81
N TYR A 241 10.33 -2.24 20.72
CA TYR A 241 9.78 -1.64 19.52
C TYR A 241 9.77 -0.12 19.68
N ASN A 242 10.34 0.58 18.70
CA ASN A 242 10.40 2.05 18.71
C ASN A 242 9.51 2.59 17.58
N LEU A 243 8.57 3.44 17.98
CA LEU A 243 7.65 4.18 17.14
C LEU A 243 7.87 5.67 17.40
N PHE A 244 7.80 6.49 16.35
CA PHE A 244 7.87 7.94 16.45
C PHE A 244 6.53 8.51 15.97
N ILE A 245 5.98 9.44 16.74
CA ILE A 245 4.76 10.15 16.34
C ILE A 245 5.01 11.66 16.38
N ASN A 246 4.44 12.36 15.41
CA ASN A 246 4.42 13.81 15.36
C ASN A 246 2.97 14.26 15.49
N ILE A 247 2.64 14.93 16.59
CA ILE A 247 1.32 15.49 16.84
C ILE A 247 1.23 16.84 16.12
N THR A 248 0.35 16.93 15.14
CA THR A 248 0.16 18.10 14.28
C THR A 248 -1.19 18.73 14.49
N ASP A 249 -1.27 20.03 14.23
CA ASP A 249 -2.57 20.68 14.11
C ASP A 249 -3.08 20.53 12.68
N TYR A 250 -4.31 20.03 12.56
CA TYR A 250 -5.06 19.99 11.31
C TYR A 250 -6.24 20.95 11.45
N ASP A 251 -5.92 22.24 11.63
CA ASP A 251 -6.91 23.32 11.51
C ASP A 251 -7.58 23.30 10.12
#